data_AF-A0ABD3UY84-F1
#
_entry.id   AF-A0ABD3UY84-F1
#
_cell.length_a   1.000
_cell.length_b   1.000
_cell.length_c   1.000
_cell.angle_alpha   90.00
_cell.angle_beta   90.00
_cell.angle_gamma   90.00
#
_symmetry.space_group_name_H-M   'P 1'
#
loop_
_entity.id
_entity.type
_entity.pdbx_description
1 polymer ?
#
loop_
_entity_poly.entity_id
_entity_poly.type
_entity_poly.pdbx_seq_one_letter_code
_entity_poly.pdbx_strand_id
1 'polypeptide(L)'
;MCQKEQFLPFIGEIGKSIFGLTTTGDVATLASHKNMLTKQNNKMLSALARHGGDFSSYISQVDTRFNNMLAAIGQNSKTLQLLENTMIENDENIRKQYQKGEELFAVQMLESHQTRHELEKLQISTAELAAGKLPPILIPSHILAKSIHCTKNSNLIATTIRNV
;
A
#
# COMPACT_ATOMS: atom_id res chain seq x y z
N MET A 1 67.83 41.76 76.38
CA MET A 1 67.69 40.43 77.03
C MET A 1 66.78 39.57 76.16
N CYS A 2 67.33 38.44 75.72
CA CYS A 2 66.69 37.22 75.18
C CYS A 2 65.29 36.93 75.74
N GLN A 3 64.25 36.55 74.99
CA GLN A 3 63.88 35.25 74.36
C GLN A 3 62.33 35.24 74.44
N LYS A 4 61.47 34.61 73.65
CA LYS A 4 61.52 33.54 72.64
C LYS A 4 60.18 33.61 71.89
N GLU A 5 60.19 33.39 70.58
CA GLU A 5 58.98 33.05 69.83
C GLU A 5 58.35 31.76 70.38
N GLN A 6 57.04 31.76 70.62
CA GLN A 6 56.26 30.53 70.68
C GLN A 6 54.98 30.67 69.87
N PHE A 7 55.02 29.96 68.75
CA PHE A 7 53.96 29.68 67.81
C PHE A 7 52.69 29.11 68.50
N LEU A 8 51.55 29.62 68.05
CA LEU A 8 50.23 28.97 67.94
C LEU A 8 49.37 28.81 69.22
N PRO A 9 48.38 29.70 69.44
CA PRO A 9 47.24 29.44 70.33
C PRO A 9 46.30 28.30 69.86
N PHE A 10 46.61 27.64 68.74
CA PHE A 10 45.75 26.65 68.10
C PHE A 10 45.83 25.24 68.73
N ILE A 11 46.93 24.88 69.40
CA ILE A 11 47.05 23.57 70.06
C ILE A 11 46.35 23.56 71.43
N GLY A 12 46.15 24.74 72.05
CA GLY A 12 45.47 24.88 73.34
C GLY A 12 43.95 24.69 73.28
N GLU A 13 43.30 25.00 72.15
CA GLU A 13 41.83 24.85 72.01
C GLU A 13 41.42 23.46 71.51
N ILE A 14 42.24 22.80 70.70
CA ILE A 14 41.99 21.42 70.28
C ILE A 14 42.13 20.45 71.47
N GLY A 15 43.06 20.70 72.39
CA GLY A 15 43.23 19.89 73.61
C GLY A 15 42.05 19.99 74.59
N LYS A 16 41.38 21.15 74.67
CA LYS A 16 40.20 21.34 75.53
C LYS A 16 38.94 20.68 74.97
N SER A 17 38.81 20.61 73.64
CA SER A 17 37.69 19.95 72.96
C SER A 17 37.69 18.41 73.12
N ILE A 18 38.88 17.81 73.32
CA ILE A 18 39.02 16.34 73.37
C ILE A 18 39.09 15.77 74.79
N PHE A 19 39.53 16.53 75.82
CA PHE A 19 39.77 15.95 77.16
C PHE A 19 39.20 16.70 78.38
N GLY A 20 38.28 17.65 78.26
CA GLY A 20 37.64 18.21 79.47
C GLY A 20 36.41 19.06 79.24
N LEU A 21 35.29 18.63 79.87
CA LEU A 21 33.96 19.24 79.88
C LEU A 21 33.15 19.03 78.58
N THR A 22 32.81 17.78 78.28
CA THR A 22 31.60 17.52 77.49
C THR A 22 30.39 17.86 78.36
N THR A 23 29.84 19.04 78.17
CA THR A 23 28.57 19.43 78.76
C THR A 23 27.47 18.48 78.27
N THR A 24 26.53 18.10 79.13
CA THR A 24 25.38 17.23 78.76
C THR A 24 24.59 17.79 77.57
N GLY A 25 24.62 19.11 77.36
CA GLY A 25 24.06 19.79 76.18
C GLY A 25 24.76 19.46 74.86
N ASP A 26 26.07 19.23 74.85
CA ASP A 26 26.82 18.88 73.63
C ASP A 26 26.54 17.45 73.19
N VAL A 27 26.39 16.54 74.16
CA VAL A 27 25.99 15.15 73.91
C VAL A 27 24.55 15.10 73.36
N ALA A 28 23.64 15.92 73.90
CA ALA A 28 22.27 16.03 73.40
C ALA A 28 22.20 16.64 71.99
N THR A 29 23.04 17.64 71.71
CA THR A 29 23.13 18.28 70.39
C THR A 29 23.70 17.32 69.35
N LEU A 30 24.74 16.56 69.71
CA LEU A 30 25.32 15.54 68.84
C LEU A 30 24.36 14.37 68.59
N ALA A 31 23.62 13.92 69.61
CA ALA A 31 22.60 12.89 69.45
C ALA A 31 21.43 13.36 68.56
N SER A 32 21.01 14.62 68.71
CA SER A 32 20.03 15.25 67.84
C SER A 32 20.52 15.32 66.39
N HIS A 33 21.77 15.72 66.18
CA HIS A 33 22.36 15.81 64.86
C HIS A 33 22.52 14.42 64.21
N LYS A 34 22.96 13.41 64.97
CA LYS A 34 23.00 12.00 64.52
C LYS A 34 21.62 11.51 64.10
N ASN A 35 20.59 11.74 64.93
CA ASN A 35 19.21 11.36 64.62
C ASN A 35 18.67 12.09 63.40
N MET A 36 19.00 13.38 63.24
CA MET A 36 18.63 14.18 62.07
C MET A 36 19.31 13.66 60.80
N LEU A 37 20.60 13.32 60.88
CA LEU A 37 21.35 12.72 59.78
C LEU A 37 20.73 11.37 59.37
N THR A 38 20.41 10.51 60.34
CA THR A 38 19.74 9.23 60.09
C THR A 38 18.37 9.43 59.43
N LYS A 39 17.60 10.44 59.88
CA LYS A 39 16.30 10.79 59.27
C LYS A 39 16.45 11.28 57.83
N GLN A 40 17.43 12.14 57.56
CA GLN A 40 17.71 12.63 56.21
C GLN A 40 18.16 11.50 55.29
N ASN A 41 19.02 10.60 55.77
CA ASN A 41 19.52 9.47 54.99
C ASN A 41 18.38 8.51 54.62
N ASN A 42 17.47 8.22 55.57
CA ASN A 42 16.28 7.40 55.30
C ASN A 42 15.30 8.07 54.31
N LYS A 43 15.11 9.39 54.39
CA LYS A 43 14.32 10.14 53.41
C LYS A 43 14.94 10.04 52.01
N MET A 44 16.26 10.22 51.91
CA MET A 44 16.99 10.12 50.65
C MET A 44 16.89 8.71 50.04
N LEU A 45 17.08 7.66 50.84
CA LEU A 45 16.91 6.26 50.42
C LEU A 45 15.48 5.98 49.93
N SER A 46 14.46 6.48 50.64
CA SER A 46 13.06 6.29 50.23
C SER A 46 12.71 7.03 48.94
N ALA A 47 13.28 8.22 48.73
CA ALA A 47 13.11 8.99 47.49
C ALA A 47 13.80 8.30 46.31
N LEU A 48 15.02 7.78 46.51
CA LEU A 48 15.76 6.97 45.53
C LEU A 48 15.00 5.70 45.16
N ALA A 49 14.46 4.97 46.15
CA ALA A 49 13.68 3.77 45.91
C ALA A 49 12.41 4.06 45.09
N ARG A 50 11.72 5.18 45.40
CA ARG A 50 10.52 5.62 44.69
C ARG A 50 10.83 6.05 43.25
N HIS A 51 11.86 6.88 43.07
CA HIS A 51 12.29 7.32 41.74
C HIS A 51 12.82 6.18 40.86
N GLY A 52 13.48 5.18 41.45
CA GLY A 52 13.96 4.01 40.71
C GLY A 52 12.83 3.19 40.10
N GLY A 53 11.73 3.02 40.84
CA GLY A 53 10.50 2.38 40.34
C GLY A 53 9.85 3.17 39.20
N ASP A 54 9.72 4.48 39.37
CA ASP A 54 9.13 5.37 38.37
C ASP A 54 9.95 5.41 37.07
N PHE A 55 11.29 5.40 37.17
CA PHE A 55 12.18 5.31 36.00
C PHE A 55 12.04 3.99 35.24
N SER A 56 11.96 2.87 35.96
CA SER A 56 11.74 1.56 35.34
C SER A 56 10.40 1.49 34.62
N SER A 57 9.33 2.01 35.25
CA SER A 57 8.00 2.10 34.63
C SER A 57 8.01 3.00 33.39
N TYR A 58 8.71 4.13 33.43
CA TYR A 58 8.84 5.03 32.28
C TYR A 58 9.55 4.34 31.12
N ILE A 59 10.68 3.69 31.37
CA ILE A 59 11.44 2.96 30.34
C ILE A 59 10.58 1.86 29.72
N SER A 60 9.87 1.07 30.54
CA SER A 60 8.96 0.03 30.05
C SER A 60 7.83 0.59 29.18
N GLN A 61 7.28 1.73 29.57
CA GLN A 61 6.22 2.38 28.80
C GLN A 61 6.74 2.98 27.49
N VAL A 62 7.95 3.54 27.48
CA VAL A 62 8.61 4.03 26.26
C VAL A 62 8.93 2.87 25.32
N ASP A 63 9.47 1.77 25.84
CA ASP A 63 9.77 0.57 25.04
C ASP A 63 8.49 0.01 24.39
N THR A 64 7.40 -0.08 25.16
CA THR A 64 6.09 -0.49 24.65
C THR A 64 5.60 0.44 23.52
N ARG A 65 5.71 1.76 23.70
CA ARG A 65 5.33 2.74 22.67
C ARG A 65 6.18 2.61 21.42
N PHE A 66 7.48 2.38 21.57
CA PHE A 66 8.41 2.24 20.46
C PHE A 66 8.11 0.96 19.66
N ASN A 67 7.90 -0.16 20.33
CA ASN A 67 7.50 -1.42 19.72
C ASN A 67 6.16 -1.31 18.99
N ASN A 68 5.18 -0.62 19.58
CA ASN A 68 3.89 -0.36 18.91
C ASN A 68 4.07 0.53 17.66
N MET A 69 4.93 1.55 17.73
CA MET A 69 5.21 2.42 16.59
C MET A 69 5.89 1.65 15.45
N LEU A 70 6.88 0.80 15.76
CA LEU A 70 7.53 -0.07 14.78
C LEU A 70 6.54 -1.05 14.15
N ALA A 71 5.66 -1.65 14.95
CA ALA A 71 4.60 -2.53 14.44
C ALA A 71 3.65 -1.79 13.49
N ALA A 72 3.24 -0.56 13.84
CA ALA A 72 2.40 0.28 12.99
C ALA A 72 3.09 0.66 11.67
N ILE A 73 4.39 1.03 11.73
CA ILE A 73 5.19 1.32 10.54
C ILE A 73 5.28 0.08 9.63
N GLY A 74 5.55 -1.09 10.20
CA GLY A 74 5.60 -2.35 9.45
C GLY A 74 4.25 -2.69 8.80
N GLN A 75 3.15 -2.48 9.51
CA GLN A 75 1.79 -2.70 8.98
C GLN A 75 1.46 -1.72 7.84
N ASN A 76 1.82 -0.44 7.99
CA ASN A 76 1.64 0.56 6.95
C ASN A 76 2.46 0.23 5.70
N SER A 77 3.72 -0.19 5.86
CA SER A 77 4.56 -0.63 4.74
C SER A 77 3.94 -1.77 3.96
N LYS A 78 3.40 -2.79 4.65
CA LYS A 78 2.71 -3.91 3.99
C LYS A 78 1.44 -3.45 3.26
N THR A 79 0.69 -2.53 3.87
CA THR A 79 -0.53 -1.97 3.27
C THR A 79 -0.20 -1.18 2.00
N LEU A 80 0.88 -0.40 2.01
CA LEU A 80 1.35 0.33 0.83
C LEU A 80 1.80 -0.62 -0.29
N GLN A 81 2.51 -1.70 0.03
CA GLN A 81 2.89 -2.73 -0.95
C GLN A 81 1.65 -3.42 -1.55
N LEU A 82 0.65 -3.73 -0.73
CA LEU A 82 -0.60 -4.31 -1.23
C LEU A 82 -1.32 -3.34 -2.18
N LEU A 83 -1.36 -2.05 -1.82
CA LEU A 83 -1.96 -1.02 -2.66
C LEU A 83 -1.23 -0.88 -3.99
N GLU A 84 0.11 -0.86 -3.97
CA GLU A 84 0.95 -0.82 -5.16
C GLU A 84 0.65 -1.99 -6.10
N ASN A 85 0.66 -3.22 -5.57
CA ASN A 85 0.36 -4.42 -6.36
C ASN A 85 -1.05 -4.36 -6.95
N THR A 86 -2.03 -3.92 -6.16
CA THR A 86 -3.42 -3.77 -6.61
C THR A 86 -3.54 -2.72 -7.72
N MET A 87 -2.79 -1.62 -7.64
CA MET A 87 -2.76 -0.61 -8.69
C MET A 87 -2.16 -1.14 -9.99
N ILE A 88 -1.05 -1.89 -9.91
CA ILE A 88 -0.40 -2.49 -11.09
C ILE A 88 -1.36 -3.48 -11.77
N GLU A 89 -1.99 -4.37 -11.01
CA GLU A 89 -2.95 -5.35 -11.54
C GLU A 89 -4.17 -4.67 -12.20
N ASN A 90 -4.70 -3.62 -11.57
CA ASN A 90 -5.81 -2.86 -12.12
C ASN A 90 -5.43 -2.12 -13.40
N ASP A 91 -4.25 -1.51 -13.45
CA ASP A 91 -3.76 -0.79 -14.64
C ASP A 91 -3.54 -1.75 -15.82
N GLU A 92 -2.99 -2.95 -15.58
CA GLU A 92 -2.91 -4.00 -16.60
C GLU A 92 -4.28 -4.46 -17.09
N ASN A 93 -5.25 -4.65 -16.18
CA ASN A 93 -6.60 -5.04 -16.56
C ASN A 93 -7.28 -3.95 -17.41
N ILE A 94 -7.17 -2.68 -17.00
CA ILE A 94 -7.70 -1.54 -17.77
C ILE A 94 -7.10 -1.52 -19.18
N ARG A 95 -5.77 -1.67 -19.31
CA ARG A 95 -5.11 -1.74 -20.62
C ARG A 95 -5.65 -2.87 -21.49
N LYS A 96 -5.82 -4.08 -20.93
CA LYS A 96 -6.39 -5.23 -21.66
C LYS A 96 -7.83 -4.98 -22.10
N GLN A 97 -8.67 -4.42 -21.22
CA GLN A 97 -10.05 -4.09 -21.58
C GLN A 97 -10.11 -3.03 -22.69
N TYR A 98 -9.23 -2.02 -22.64
CA TYR A 98 -9.16 -0.99 -23.66
C TYR A 98 -8.77 -1.56 -25.03
N GLN A 99 -7.71 -2.38 -25.07
CA GLN A 99 -7.29 -3.07 -26.31
C GLN A 99 -8.41 -3.95 -26.90
N LYS A 100 -9.10 -4.71 -26.04
CA LYS A 100 -10.26 -5.52 -26.46
C LYS A 100 -11.40 -4.65 -26.99
N GLY A 101 -11.63 -3.49 -26.38
CA GLY A 101 -12.61 -2.51 -26.84
C GLY A 101 -12.28 -1.95 -28.22
N GLU A 102 -11.01 -1.61 -28.48
CA GLU A 102 -10.55 -1.18 -29.80
C GLU A 102 -10.73 -2.27 -30.87
N GLU A 103 -10.40 -3.51 -30.54
CA GLU A 103 -10.60 -4.66 -31.44
C GLU A 103 -12.08 -4.86 -31.78
N LEU A 104 -12.96 -4.86 -30.76
CA LEU A 104 -14.41 -4.95 -30.94
C LEU A 104 -14.94 -3.80 -31.80
N PHE A 105 -14.46 -2.58 -31.59
CA PHE A 105 -14.87 -1.43 -32.38
C PHE A 105 -14.44 -1.56 -33.85
N ALA A 106 -13.20 -2.02 -34.10
CA ALA A 106 -12.71 -2.26 -35.45
C ALA A 106 -13.54 -3.34 -36.18
N VAL A 107 -13.87 -4.44 -35.50
CA VAL A 107 -14.74 -5.50 -36.05
C VAL A 107 -16.13 -4.94 -36.34
N GLN A 108 -16.74 -4.21 -35.40
CA GLN A 108 -18.06 -3.61 -35.59
C GLN A 108 -18.08 -2.63 -36.76
N MET A 109 -17.02 -1.84 -36.95
CA MET A 109 -16.88 -0.92 -38.07
C MET A 109 -16.80 -1.67 -39.40
N LEU A 110 -16.02 -2.76 -39.46
CA LEU A 110 -15.94 -3.62 -40.64
C LEU A 110 -17.30 -4.24 -40.99
N GLU A 111 -17.99 -4.83 -40.01
CA GLU A 111 -19.32 -5.42 -40.19
C GLU A 111 -20.37 -4.38 -40.63
N SER A 112 -20.30 -3.18 -40.07
CA SER A 112 -21.15 -2.05 -40.48
C SER A 112 -20.89 -1.64 -41.94
N HIS A 113 -19.62 -1.60 -42.37
CA HIS A 113 -19.27 -1.32 -43.76
C HIS A 113 -19.76 -2.41 -44.71
N GLN A 114 -19.60 -3.68 -44.34
CA GLN A 114 -20.11 -4.81 -45.14
C GLN A 114 -21.63 -4.77 -45.26
N THR A 115 -22.33 -4.53 -44.15
CA THR A 115 -23.80 -4.43 -44.14
C THR A 115 -24.28 -3.27 -45.02
N ARG A 116 -23.62 -2.12 -44.93
CA ARG A 116 -23.93 -0.97 -45.80
C ARG A 116 -23.70 -1.29 -47.28
N HIS A 117 -22.61 -1.98 -47.60
CA HIS A 117 -22.32 -2.42 -48.97
C HIS A 117 -23.39 -3.37 -49.51
N GLU A 118 -23.84 -4.35 -48.71
CA GLU A 118 -24.92 -5.25 -49.10
C GLU A 118 -26.26 -4.51 -49.25
N LEU A 119 -26.53 -3.50 -48.42
CA LEU A 119 -27.70 -2.64 -48.57
C LEU A 119 -27.65 -1.82 -49.87
N GLU A 120 -26.48 -1.24 -50.20
CA GLU A 120 -26.28 -0.48 -51.45
C GLU A 120 -26.50 -1.40 -52.67
N LYS A 121 -25.96 -2.63 -52.65
CA LYS A 121 -26.23 -3.62 -53.71
C LYS A 121 -27.70 -3.98 -53.83
N LEU A 122 -28.40 -4.14 -52.70
CA LEU A 122 -29.82 -4.44 -52.69
C LEU A 122 -30.64 -3.25 -53.23
N GLN A 123 -30.28 -2.02 -52.89
CA GLN A 123 -30.91 -0.83 -53.44
C GLN A 123 -30.72 -0.71 -54.95
N ILE A 124 -29.50 -0.95 -55.46
CA ILE A 124 -29.24 -0.99 -56.89
C ILE A 124 -30.05 -2.10 -57.55
N SER A 125 -30.07 -3.29 -56.95
CA SER A 125 -30.79 -4.45 -57.49
C SER A 125 -32.30 -4.24 -57.55
N THR A 126 -32.90 -3.59 -56.54
CA THR A 126 -34.33 -3.26 -56.57
C THR A 126 -34.64 -2.21 -57.64
N ALA A 127 -33.75 -1.23 -57.86
CA ALA A 127 -33.89 -0.28 -58.96
C ALA A 127 -33.76 -0.94 -60.34
N GLU A 128 -32.82 -1.88 -60.51
CA GLU A 128 -32.68 -2.68 -61.73
C GLU A 128 -33.92 -3.52 -62.00
N LEU A 129 -34.48 -4.16 -60.97
CA LEU A 129 -35.72 -4.92 -61.06
C LEU A 129 -36.90 -4.05 -61.46
N ALA A 130 -37.03 -2.86 -60.86
CA ALA A 130 -38.06 -1.88 -61.23
C ALA A 130 -37.91 -1.40 -62.69
N ALA A 131 -36.68 -1.34 -63.20
CA ALA A 131 -36.40 -1.05 -64.61
C ALA A 131 -36.57 -2.27 -65.55
N GLY A 132 -37.03 -3.42 -65.03
CA GLY A 132 -37.28 -4.64 -65.79
C GLY A 132 -36.04 -5.48 -66.09
N LYS A 133 -34.91 -5.21 -65.44
CA LYS A 133 -33.66 -5.99 -65.57
C LYS A 133 -33.54 -6.98 -64.41
N LEU A 134 -32.98 -8.16 -64.66
CA LEU A 134 -32.74 -9.19 -63.65
C LEU A 134 -31.42 -8.90 -62.90
N PRO A 135 -31.46 -8.54 -61.60
CA PRO A 135 -30.26 -8.21 -60.85
C PRO A 135 -29.45 -9.46 -60.49
N PRO A 136 -28.11 -9.38 -60.49
CA PRO A 136 -27.24 -10.51 -60.12
C PRO A 136 -27.43 -11.02 -58.69
N ILE A 137 -27.98 -10.21 -57.78
CA ILE A 137 -28.19 -10.60 -56.37
C ILE A 137 -29.41 -11.51 -56.17
N LEU A 138 -30.43 -11.38 -57.04
CA LEU A 138 -31.66 -12.19 -56.97
C LEU A 138 -31.48 -13.55 -57.62
N ILE A 139 -30.64 -13.61 -58.67
CA ILE A 139 -30.25 -14.88 -59.29
C ILE A 139 -28.73 -14.91 -59.46
N PRO A 140 -28.01 -15.59 -58.55
CA PRO A 140 -26.58 -15.76 -58.66
C PRO A 140 -26.19 -16.36 -60.02
N SER A 141 -25.16 -15.81 -60.65
CA SER A 141 -24.69 -16.21 -61.99
C SER A 141 -24.39 -17.70 -62.14
N HIS A 142 -23.97 -18.37 -61.06
CA HIS A 142 -23.73 -19.81 -61.04
C HIS A 142 -25.01 -20.64 -61.14
N ILE A 143 -26.15 -20.15 -60.61
CA ILE A 143 -27.46 -20.81 -60.76
C ILE A 143 -27.95 -20.66 -62.19
N LEU A 144 -27.76 -19.47 -62.80
CA LEU A 144 -28.08 -19.25 -64.21
C LEU A 144 -27.24 -20.16 -65.12
N ALA A 145 -25.92 -20.24 -64.90
CA ALA A 145 -25.04 -21.10 -65.66
C ALA A 145 -25.44 -22.58 -65.54
N LYS A 146 -25.80 -23.03 -64.33
CA LYS A 146 -26.26 -24.40 -64.07
C LYS A 146 -27.59 -24.69 -64.77
N SER A 147 -28.55 -23.78 -64.71
CA SER A 147 -29.85 -23.91 -65.38
C SER A 147 -29.72 -23.91 -66.90
N ILE A 148 -28.86 -23.05 -67.47
CA ILE A 148 -28.54 -23.03 -68.91
C ILE A 148 -27.87 -24.33 -69.35
N HIS A 149 -26.92 -24.85 -68.56
CA HIS A 149 -26.28 -26.12 -68.85
C HIS A 149 -27.27 -27.30 -68.81
N CYS A 150 -28.19 -27.30 -67.84
CA CYS A 150 -29.21 -28.34 -67.70
C CYS A 150 -30.23 -28.34 -68.86
N THR A 151 -30.62 -27.16 -69.34
CA THR A 151 -31.50 -27.02 -70.52
C THR A 151 -30.80 -27.42 -71.82
N LYS A 152 -29.51 -27.06 -72.00
CA LYS A 152 -28.72 -27.51 -73.16
C LYS A 152 -28.61 -29.04 -73.23
N ASN A 153 -28.36 -29.70 -72.09
CA ASN A 153 -28.31 -31.16 -72.04
C ASN A 153 -29.66 -31.83 -72.29
N SER A 154 -30.76 -31.24 -71.81
CA SER A 154 -32.11 -31.77 -72.06
C SER A 154 -32.51 -31.66 -73.54
N ASN A 155 -32.13 -30.57 -74.23
CA ASN A 155 -32.36 -30.42 -75.67
C ASN A 155 -31.51 -31.38 -76.52
N LEU A 156 -30.29 -31.72 -76.09
CA LEU A 156 -29.48 -32.75 -76.73
C LEU A 156 -30.17 -34.12 -76.65
N ILE A 157 -30.73 -34.49 -75.49
CA ILE A 157 -31.46 -35.75 -75.31
C ILE A 157 -32.75 -35.77 -76.15
N ALA A 158 -33.49 -34.66 -76.20
CA ALA A 158 -34.71 -34.56 -77.01
C ALA A 158 -34.45 -34.64 -78.53
N THR A 159 -33.26 -34.26 -78.99
CA THR A 159 -32.85 -34.35 -80.41
C THR A 159 -32.37 -35.75 -80.76
N THR A 160 -31.68 -36.43 -79.83
CA THR A 160 -31.26 -37.84 -79.99
C THR A 160 -32.46 -38.80 -80.03
N ILE A 161 -33.51 -38.55 -79.23
CA ILE A 161 -34.74 -39.36 -79.25
C ILE A 161 -35.58 -39.13 -80.52
N ARG A 162 -35.43 -37.99 -81.19
CA ARG A 162 -36.14 -37.70 -82.47
C ARG A 162 -35.46 -38.27 -83.71
N ASN A 163 -34.21 -38.74 -83.57
CA ASN A 163 -33.37 -39.28 -84.66
C ASN A 163 -33.11 -40.80 -84.50
N VAL A 164 -33.89 -41.49 -83.65
CA VAL A 164 -34.00 -42.95 -83.55
C VAL A 164 -35.44 -43.33 -83.91
#